data_AF-A0A924AVD1-F1
#
_entry.id   AF-A0A924AVD1-F1
#
_cell.length_a   1.000
_cell.length_b   1.000
_cell.length_c   1.000
_cell.angle_alpha   90.00
_cell.angle_beta   90.00
_cell.angle_gamma   90.00
#
_symmetry.space_group_name_H-M   'P 1'
#
loop_
_entity.id
_entity.type
_entity.pdbx_description
1 polymer ?
#
loop_
_entity_poly.entity_id
_entity_poly.type
_entity_poly.pdbx_seq_one_letter_code
_entity_poly.pdbx_strand_id
1 'polypeptide(L)'
;MLVVAGLSSVVVLGTSSIFVNSIKAESVNERQFWLAARRMGFQSLIRSTNGWNAILANNPNMACFAAGTGCAAFSTSQPLVLSVDTDVLDGASNTNGMNNKGDFCNNFNVTNGDSSCPVGIKLNWVALCDDAACLRAQPKITIRFQTKEVGGPLIDLKSYDLIVFKDPKLESLNEVCTAMDGVLVGTICNITSLASACDPANSSFPLGFDNTGNVICGKPNPGACSASDVATGFDAQGGILCAPACL
;
A
#
# COMPACT_ATOMS: atom_id res chain seq x y z
N MET A 1 -6.11 -59.54 -38.22
CA MET A 1 -5.55 -58.16 -38.23
C MET A 1 -6.64 -57.16 -37.84
N LEU A 2 -7.14 -57.21 -36.59
CA LEU A 2 -8.25 -56.33 -36.16
C LEU A 2 -8.23 -55.95 -34.66
N VAL A 3 -7.15 -56.28 -33.94
CA VAL A 3 -7.00 -55.98 -32.50
C VAL A 3 -6.03 -54.81 -32.24
N VAL A 4 -5.28 -54.36 -33.26
CA VAL A 4 -4.26 -53.31 -33.12
C VAL A 4 -4.81 -51.89 -33.39
N ALA A 5 -6.02 -51.76 -33.92
CA ALA A 5 -6.64 -50.45 -34.20
C ALA A 5 -7.48 -49.89 -33.03
N GLY A 6 -7.72 -50.68 -31.96
CA GLY A 6 -8.54 -50.27 -30.81
C GLY A 6 -7.77 -49.70 -29.62
N LEU A 7 -6.45 -49.94 -29.54
CA LEU A 7 -5.61 -49.48 -28.43
C LEU A 7 -4.85 -48.18 -28.74
N SER A 8 -4.79 -47.78 -30.00
CA SER A 8 -4.15 -46.52 -30.44
C SER A 8 -5.05 -45.29 -30.25
N SER A 9 -6.36 -45.46 -30.06
CA SER A 9 -7.31 -44.34 -29.83
C SER A 9 -7.41 -43.90 -28.37
N VAL A 10 -7.07 -44.76 -27.40
CA VAL A 10 -7.17 -44.44 -25.96
C VAL A 10 -5.97 -43.62 -25.45
N VAL A 11 -4.79 -43.78 -26.06
CA VAL A 11 -3.59 -43.03 -25.67
C VAL A 11 -3.64 -41.57 -26.13
N VAL A 12 -4.31 -41.27 -27.26
CA VAL A 12 -4.42 -39.90 -27.80
C VAL A 12 -5.42 -39.04 -27.01
N LEU A 13 -6.44 -39.65 -26.38
CA LEU A 13 -7.40 -38.96 -25.52
C LEU A 13 -6.85 -38.77 -24.08
N GLY A 14 -5.95 -39.64 -23.63
CA GLY A 14 -5.30 -39.51 -22.31
C GLY A 14 -4.25 -38.41 -22.26
N THR A 15 -3.40 -38.28 -23.29
CA THR A 15 -2.32 -37.27 -23.33
C THR A 15 -2.83 -35.85 -23.48
N SER A 16 -3.93 -35.64 -24.20
CA SER A 16 -4.53 -34.32 -24.39
C SER A 16 -5.07 -33.73 -23.08
N SER A 17 -5.60 -34.56 -22.17
CA SER A 17 -6.06 -34.10 -20.85
C SER A 17 -4.90 -33.67 -19.92
N ILE A 18 -3.77 -34.36 -19.98
CA ILE A 18 -2.57 -34.02 -19.18
C ILE A 18 -1.92 -32.76 -19.73
N PHE A 19 -1.77 -32.63 -21.05
CA PHE A 19 -1.24 -31.41 -21.68
C PHE A 19 -2.11 -30.18 -21.41
N VAL A 20 -3.44 -30.31 -21.51
CA VAL A 20 -4.35 -29.20 -21.21
C VAL A 20 -4.28 -28.81 -19.73
N ASN A 21 -4.14 -29.78 -18.82
CA ASN A 21 -3.98 -29.49 -17.39
C ASN A 21 -2.61 -28.88 -17.06
N SER A 22 -1.54 -29.29 -17.75
CA SER A 22 -0.21 -28.68 -17.62
C SER A 22 -0.17 -27.25 -18.15
N ILE A 23 -0.78 -26.97 -19.31
CA ILE A 23 -0.90 -25.61 -19.87
C ILE A 23 -1.76 -24.70 -18.98
N LYS A 24 -2.83 -25.25 -18.40
CA LYS A 24 -3.64 -24.53 -17.40
C LYS A 24 -2.86 -24.24 -16.13
N ALA A 25 -2.09 -25.21 -15.62
CA ALA A 25 -1.25 -25.00 -14.45
C ALA A 25 -0.14 -23.96 -14.70
N GLU A 26 0.48 -24.00 -15.89
CA GLU A 26 1.50 -23.03 -16.31
C GLU A 26 0.94 -21.62 -16.42
N SER A 27 -0.20 -21.44 -17.10
CA SER A 27 -0.83 -20.12 -17.22
C SER A 27 -1.35 -19.57 -15.89
N VAL A 28 -1.79 -20.43 -14.96
CA VAL A 28 -2.14 -20.01 -13.59
C VAL A 28 -0.90 -19.57 -12.83
N ASN A 29 0.21 -20.32 -12.90
CA ASN A 29 1.46 -19.96 -12.21
C ASN A 29 2.08 -18.68 -12.78
N GLU A 30 2.06 -18.51 -14.10
CA GLU A 30 2.55 -17.30 -14.77
C GLU A 30 1.73 -16.07 -14.37
N ARG A 31 0.39 -16.18 -14.38
CA ARG A 31 -0.50 -15.12 -13.92
C ARG A 31 -0.22 -14.73 -12.46
N GLN A 32 -0.03 -15.70 -11.57
CA GLN A 32 0.29 -15.44 -10.17
C GLN A 32 1.63 -14.71 -10.00
N PHE A 33 2.65 -15.13 -10.76
CA PHE A 33 3.95 -14.46 -10.77
C PHE A 33 3.82 -13.00 -11.19
N TRP A 34 3.13 -12.72 -12.29
CA TRP A 34 2.95 -11.35 -12.79
C TRP A 34 2.11 -10.47 -11.87
N LEU A 35 1.07 -11.04 -11.22
CA LEU A 35 0.31 -10.31 -10.18
C LEU A 35 1.21 -9.90 -9.01
N ALA A 36 2.06 -10.81 -8.53
CA ALA A 36 3.03 -10.50 -7.48
C ALA A 36 4.06 -9.45 -7.93
N ALA A 37 4.57 -9.57 -9.15
CA ALA A 37 5.50 -8.61 -9.74
C ALA A 37 4.88 -7.21 -9.85
N ARG A 38 3.65 -7.10 -10.37
CA ARG A 38 2.94 -5.81 -10.45
C ARG A 38 2.61 -5.24 -9.09
N ARG A 39 2.21 -6.07 -8.11
CA ARG A 39 2.03 -5.63 -6.73
C ARG A 39 3.30 -5.00 -6.16
N MET A 40 4.46 -5.62 -6.35
CA MET A 40 5.74 -5.05 -5.92
C MET A 40 6.07 -3.76 -6.68
N GLY A 41 5.83 -3.73 -7.99
CA GLY A 41 6.01 -2.54 -8.83
C GLY A 41 5.18 -1.34 -8.35
N PHE A 42 3.89 -1.54 -8.10
CA PHE A 42 3.02 -0.51 -7.53
C PHE A 42 3.50 -0.03 -6.16
N GLN A 43 3.88 -0.97 -5.28
CA GLN A 43 4.40 -0.61 -3.97
C GLN A 43 5.69 0.23 -4.07
N SER A 44 6.59 -0.13 -4.97
CA SER A 44 7.82 0.62 -5.23
C SER A 44 7.52 2.01 -5.78
N LEU A 45 6.60 2.11 -6.75
CA LEU A 45 6.17 3.37 -7.33
C LEU A 45 5.63 4.32 -6.26
N ILE A 46 4.66 3.85 -5.45
CA ILE A 46 4.02 4.64 -4.39
C ILE A 46 5.02 5.09 -3.32
N ARG A 47 6.00 4.24 -2.98
CA ARG A 47 6.99 4.54 -1.94
C ARG A 47 8.17 5.38 -2.41
N SER A 48 8.44 5.43 -3.71
CA SER A 48 9.52 6.24 -4.27
C SER A 48 9.10 7.71 -4.35
N THR A 49 10.00 8.63 -4.03
CA THR A 49 9.73 10.08 -4.14
C THR A 49 9.31 10.49 -5.56
N ASN A 50 10.00 9.98 -6.58
CA ASN A 50 9.67 10.28 -7.97
C ASN A 50 8.29 9.74 -8.37
N GLY A 51 7.97 8.50 -8.00
CA GLY A 51 6.66 7.92 -8.26
C GLY A 51 5.55 8.64 -7.49
N TRP A 52 5.79 9.01 -6.23
CA TRP A 52 4.86 9.79 -5.43
C TRP A 52 4.56 11.16 -6.04
N ASN A 53 5.60 11.87 -6.50
CA ASN A 53 5.42 13.16 -7.19
C ASN A 53 4.60 13.01 -8.47
N ALA A 54 4.81 11.94 -9.25
CA ALA A 54 3.99 11.64 -10.42
C ALA A 54 2.53 11.34 -10.05
N ILE A 55 2.31 10.62 -8.95
CA ILE A 55 0.97 10.37 -8.41
C ILE A 55 0.28 11.69 -8.05
N LEU A 56 0.96 12.58 -7.30
CA LEU A 56 0.40 13.88 -6.94
C LEU A 56 0.10 14.75 -8.16
N ALA A 57 0.96 14.72 -9.18
CA ALA A 57 0.74 15.46 -10.43
C ALA A 57 -0.51 14.98 -11.18
N ASN A 58 -0.77 13.68 -11.19
CA ASN A 58 -1.95 13.09 -11.86
C ASN A 58 -3.23 13.17 -11.02
N ASN A 59 -3.13 13.48 -9.72
CA ASN A 59 -4.27 13.52 -8.81
C ASN A 59 -4.31 14.86 -8.05
N PRO A 60 -4.81 15.96 -8.67
CA PRO A 60 -4.83 17.28 -8.06
C PRO A 60 -5.55 17.35 -6.70
N ASN A 61 -6.54 16.49 -6.48
CA ASN A 61 -7.26 16.37 -5.21
C ASN A 61 -6.39 15.85 -4.05
N MET A 62 -5.19 15.32 -4.33
CA MET A 62 -4.20 14.91 -3.34
C MET A 62 -3.22 16.03 -2.95
N ALA A 63 -3.37 17.25 -3.49
CA ALA A 63 -2.45 18.36 -3.26
C ALA A 63 -2.31 18.75 -1.77
N CYS A 64 -3.33 18.49 -0.95
CA CYS A 64 -3.27 18.74 0.50
C CYS A 64 -2.19 17.90 1.21
N PHE A 65 -1.84 16.71 0.70
CA PHE A 65 -0.73 15.91 1.24
C PHE A 65 0.63 16.53 0.95
N ALA A 66 0.78 17.20 -0.19
CA ALA A 66 2.00 17.92 -0.55
C ALA A 66 2.15 19.21 0.27
N ALA A 67 1.04 19.92 0.47
CA ALA A 67 1.01 21.17 1.24
C ALA A 67 1.06 20.96 2.76
N GLY A 68 0.82 19.74 3.25
CA GLY A 68 0.71 19.44 4.68
C GLY A 68 -0.49 20.12 5.34
N THR A 69 -1.59 20.27 4.60
CA THR A 69 -2.84 20.86 5.07
C THR A 69 -3.90 19.77 5.31
N GLY A 70 -4.98 20.10 6.02
CA GLY A 70 -6.07 19.16 6.26
C GLY A 70 -6.75 18.71 4.95
N CYS A 71 -6.99 17.40 4.82
CA CYS A 71 -7.60 16.75 3.65
C CYS A 71 -9.05 16.29 3.89
N ALA A 72 -9.79 16.93 4.80
CA ALA A 72 -11.09 16.44 5.29
C ALA A 72 -12.15 16.20 4.19
N ALA A 73 -12.10 16.95 3.09
CA ALA A 73 -12.98 16.75 1.93
C ALA A 73 -12.80 15.39 1.23
N PHE A 74 -11.72 14.66 1.55
CA PHE A 74 -11.32 13.41 0.89
C PHE A 74 -11.28 12.22 1.87
N SER A 75 -12.08 12.28 2.94
CA SER A 75 -12.28 11.17 3.90
C SER A 75 -13.04 9.97 3.31
N THR A 76 -13.58 10.12 2.10
CA THR A 76 -14.23 9.04 1.35
C THR A 76 -13.34 8.53 0.22
N SER A 77 -13.47 7.25 -0.13
CA SER A 77 -12.69 6.62 -1.20
C SER A 77 -12.86 7.36 -2.53
N GLN A 78 -11.74 7.81 -3.10
CA GLN A 78 -11.64 8.48 -4.38
C GLN A 78 -10.91 7.58 -5.41
N PRO A 79 -11.22 7.70 -6.70
CA PRO A 79 -10.43 7.04 -7.75
C PRO A 79 -9.00 7.59 -7.75
N LEU A 80 -8.04 6.71 -8.03
CA LEU A 80 -6.62 7.04 -8.13
C LEU A 80 -6.13 6.87 -9.56
N VAL A 81 -5.41 7.86 -10.08
CA VAL A 81 -4.71 7.77 -11.37
C VAL A 81 -3.23 7.44 -11.14
N LEU A 82 -2.76 6.33 -11.72
CA LEU A 82 -1.35 5.91 -11.63
C LEU A 82 -0.74 5.83 -13.03
N SER A 83 0.42 6.45 -13.23
CA SER A 83 1.27 6.19 -14.40
C SER A 83 2.27 5.11 -14.06
N VAL A 84 2.23 3.99 -14.78
CA VAL A 84 3.13 2.85 -14.58
C VAL A 84 3.74 2.47 -15.92
N ASP A 85 5.06 2.48 -15.99
CA ASP A 85 5.81 2.33 -17.24
C ASP A 85 5.35 3.38 -18.28
N THR A 86 4.70 2.95 -19.36
CA THR A 86 4.13 3.82 -20.40
C THR A 86 2.61 3.96 -20.32
N ASP A 87 1.97 3.26 -19.38
CA ASP A 87 0.51 3.17 -19.28
C ASP A 87 -0.03 4.08 -18.17
N VAL A 88 -1.27 4.54 -18.36
CA VAL A 88 -2.02 5.30 -17.36
C VAL A 88 -3.22 4.49 -16.91
N LEU A 89 -3.22 4.11 -15.64
CA LEU A 89 -4.30 3.40 -14.98
C LEU A 89 -5.16 4.40 -14.21
N ASP A 90 -6.34 4.67 -14.72
CA ASP A 90 -7.37 5.48 -14.08
C ASP A 90 -8.31 4.61 -13.22
N GLY A 91 -8.33 4.84 -11.90
CA GLY A 91 -9.22 4.16 -10.97
C GLY A 91 -10.72 4.39 -11.22
N ALA A 92 -11.10 5.42 -11.98
CA ALA A 92 -12.48 5.65 -12.41
C ALA A 92 -12.89 4.74 -13.58
N SER A 93 -11.94 4.21 -14.36
CA SER A 93 -12.23 3.29 -15.46
C SER A 93 -12.48 1.87 -14.95
N ASN A 94 -13.58 1.27 -15.40
CA ASN A 94 -13.89 -0.12 -15.13
C ASN A 94 -13.27 -1.10 -16.14
N THR A 95 -12.53 -0.60 -17.12
CA THR A 95 -11.92 -1.40 -18.19
C THR A 95 -10.42 -1.64 -18.00
N ASN A 96 -9.81 -1.02 -16.99
CA ASN A 96 -8.40 -1.22 -16.68
C ASN A 96 -8.16 -2.64 -16.15
N GLY A 97 -7.16 -3.29 -16.73
CA GLY A 97 -6.84 -4.66 -16.44
C GLY A 97 -5.44 -5.04 -16.84
N MET A 98 -5.21 -6.35 -16.83
CA MET A 98 -3.94 -6.97 -17.13
C MET A 98 -4.16 -8.31 -17.82
N ASN A 99 -3.29 -8.62 -18.78
CA ASN A 99 -3.23 -9.93 -19.42
C ASN A 99 -2.51 -10.96 -18.49
N ASN A 100 -2.46 -12.22 -18.91
CA ASN A 100 -1.79 -13.27 -18.12
C ASN A 100 -0.25 -13.11 -18.04
N LYS A 101 0.34 -12.21 -18.84
CA LYS A 101 1.77 -11.91 -18.90
C LYS A 101 2.16 -10.64 -18.14
N GLY A 102 1.20 -10.02 -17.45
CA GLY A 102 1.48 -8.80 -16.69
C GLY A 102 1.41 -7.50 -17.49
N ASP A 103 1.07 -7.53 -18.78
CA ASP A 103 0.90 -6.30 -19.58
C ASP A 103 -0.46 -5.68 -19.29
N PHE A 104 -0.49 -4.34 -19.24
CA PHE A 104 -1.73 -3.61 -19.02
C PHE A 104 -2.63 -3.65 -20.26
N CYS A 105 -3.94 -3.65 -20.01
CA CYS A 105 -4.96 -3.63 -21.04
C CYS A 105 -6.17 -2.81 -20.57
N ASN A 106 -6.94 -2.28 -21.52
CA ASN A 106 -8.03 -1.32 -21.28
C ASN A 106 -9.41 -1.87 -21.72
N ASN A 107 -9.55 -3.19 -21.80
CA ASN A 107 -10.74 -3.92 -22.24
C ASN A 107 -11.23 -4.94 -21.19
N PHE A 108 -10.80 -4.85 -19.94
CA PHE A 108 -11.34 -5.71 -18.88
C PHE A 108 -12.86 -5.54 -18.81
N ASN A 109 -13.59 -6.65 -18.76
CA ASN A 109 -15.04 -6.64 -18.76
C ASN A 109 -15.58 -7.34 -17.51
N VAL A 110 -16.07 -6.53 -16.55
CA VAL A 110 -16.67 -7.02 -15.30
C VAL A 110 -17.90 -7.92 -15.54
N THR A 111 -18.61 -7.73 -16.64
CA THR A 111 -19.87 -8.42 -16.95
C THR A 111 -19.62 -9.76 -17.63
N ASN A 112 -18.85 -9.73 -18.72
CA ASN A 112 -18.68 -10.88 -19.62
C ASN A 112 -17.35 -11.62 -19.44
N GLY A 113 -16.35 -10.98 -18.81
CA GLY A 113 -14.97 -11.44 -18.85
C GLY A 113 -14.32 -11.19 -20.22
N ASP A 114 -12.99 -11.19 -20.25
CA ASP A 114 -12.21 -11.10 -21.49
C ASP A 114 -10.99 -12.01 -21.36
N SER A 115 -10.83 -12.97 -22.27
CA SER A 115 -9.68 -13.88 -22.27
C SER A 115 -8.33 -13.20 -22.50
N SER A 116 -8.32 -12.05 -23.18
CA SER A 116 -7.12 -11.24 -23.44
C SER A 116 -6.78 -10.31 -22.28
N CYS A 117 -7.78 -9.93 -21.48
CA CYS A 117 -7.65 -9.05 -20.32
C CYS A 117 -8.41 -9.66 -19.12
N PRO A 118 -7.98 -10.81 -18.58
CA PRO A 118 -8.77 -11.58 -17.62
C PRO A 118 -8.70 -11.06 -16.19
N VAL A 119 -7.76 -10.14 -15.90
CA VAL A 119 -7.62 -9.51 -14.59
C VAL A 119 -8.00 -8.05 -14.69
N GLY A 120 -8.93 -7.58 -13.86
CA GLY A 120 -9.25 -6.17 -13.67
C GLY A 120 -8.48 -5.56 -12.51
N ILE A 121 -8.16 -4.27 -12.62
CA ILE A 121 -7.44 -3.50 -11.61
C ILE A 121 -8.36 -2.39 -11.10
N LYS A 122 -8.51 -2.28 -9.78
CA LYS A 122 -9.24 -1.19 -9.11
C LYS A 122 -8.27 -0.38 -8.26
N LEU A 123 -8.20 0.92 -8.52
CA LEU A 123 -7.29 1.85 -7.85
C LEU A 123 -8.08 2.90 -7.11
N ASN A 124 -7.88 2.98 -5.79
CA ASN A 124 -8.52 3.99 -4.97
C ASN A 124 -7.55 4.57 -3.96
N TRP A 125 -7.85 5.77 -3.48
CA TRP A 125 -7.19 6.37 -2.33
C TRP A 125 -8.21 7.01 -1.40
N VAL A 126 -7.83 7.21 -0.15
CA VAL A 126 -8.61 7.96 0.83
C VAL A 126 -7.67 8.74 1.75
N ALA A 127 -8.07 9.94 2.15
CA ALA A 127 -7.40 10.66 3.21
C ALA A 127 -7.83 10.09 4.57
N LEU A 128 -6.88 9.58 5.32
CA LEU A 128 -7.09 9.24 6.72
C LEU A 128 -6.89 10.52 7.52
N CYS A 129 -8.02 11.12 7.88
CA CYS A 129 -8.24 12.04 8.99
C CYS A 129 -9.70 12.50 8.93
N ASP A 130 -10.47 12.22 9.99
CA ASP A 130 -11.94 12.35 9.97
C ASP A 130 -12.42 13.78 10.30
N ASP A 131 -11.50 14.70 10.61
CA ASP A 131 -11.81 16.06 11.07
C ASP A 131 -10.87 17.15 10.54
N ALA A 132 -11.38 18.39 10.50
CA ALA A 132 -10.71 19.58 9.94
C ALA A 132 -9.42 19.99 10.68
N ALA A 133 -9.13 19.40 11.84
CA ALA A 133 -7.99 19.73 12.70
C ALA A 133 -6.72 18.92 12.38
N CYS A 134 -6.80 17.91 11.51
CA CYS A 134 -5.64 17.08 11.21
C CYS A 134 -4.66 17.79 10.27
N LEU A 135 -3.63 18.40 10.87
CA LEU A 135 -2.51 19.06 10.18
C LEU A 135 -1.64 18.09 9.35
N ARG A 136 -1.89 16.77 9.39
CA ARG A 136 -1.04 15.74 8.77
C ARG A 136 -1.85 14.53 8.33
N ALA A 137 -2.80 14.73 7.42
CA ALA A 137 -3.59 13.63 6.86
C ALA A 137 -2.70 12.61 6.15
N GLN A 138 -2.98 11.32 6.32
CA GLN A 138 -2.22 10.24 5.69
C GLN A 138 -3.01 9.64 4.52
N PRO A 139 -2.45 9.59 3.30
CA PRO A 139 -3.06 8.86 2.19
C PRO A 139 -2.99 7.35 2.42
N LYS A 140 -4.14 6.70 2.32
CA LYS A 140 -4.28 5.24 2.19
C LYS A 140 -4.63 4.91 0.75
N ILE A 141 -3.69 4.34 0.00
CA ILE A 141 -3.91 3.82 -1.34
C ILE A 141 -4.30 2.35 -1.26
N THR A 142 -5.33 1.97 -2.01
CA THR A 142 -5.81 0.60 -2.13
C THR A 142 -5.83 0.21 -3.60
N ILE A 143 -5.08 -0.84 -3.94
CA ILE A 143 -5.07 -1.47 -5.26
C ILE A 143 -5.65 -2.87 -5.09
N ARG A 144 -6.73 -3.16 -5.81
CA ARG A 144 -7.38 -4.48 -5.80
C ARG A 144 -7.33 -5.11 -7.16
N PHE A 145 -7.20 -6.43 -7.16
CA PHE A 145 -7.26 -7.23 -8.38
C PHE A 145 -8.53 -8.08 -8.36
N GLN A 146 -9.16 -8.22 -9.51
CA GLN A 146 -10.36 -9.03 -9.70
C GLN A 146 -10.20 -9.84 -10.98
N THR A 147 -10.82 -11.01 -11.08
CA THR A 147 -10.80 -11.81 -12.32
C THR A 147 -12.20 -12.24 -12.71
N LYS A 148 -12.43 -12.32 -14.01
CA LYS A 148 -13.68 -12.76 -14.60
C LYS A 148 -13.36 -13.62 -15.82
N GLU A 149 -13.43 -14.94 -15.63
CA GLU A 149 -13.37 -15.86 -16.76
C GLU A 149 -14.65 -15.74 -17.60
N VAL A 150 -14.55 -16.02 -18.91
CA VAL A 150 -15.69 -15.94 -19.83
C VAL A 150 -16.79 -16.90 -19.35
N GLY A 151 -17.96 -16.36 -19.00
CA GLY A 151 -19.06 -17.12 -18.42
C GLY A 151 -18.90 -17.53 -16.94
N GLY A 152 -17.78 -17.18 -16.30
CA GLY A 152 -17.53 -17.43 -14.88
C GLY A 152 -18.03 -16.29 -13.97
N PRO A 153 -17.97 -16.43 -12.64
CA PRO A 153 -18.26 -15.33 -11.71
C PRO A 153 -17.14 -14.29 -11.69
N LEU A 154 -17.45 -13.07 -11.26
CA LEU A 154 -16.42 -12.08 -10.91
C LEU A 154 -15.86 -12.45 -9.53
N ILE A 155 -14.54 -12.60 -9.43
CA ILE A 155 -13.86 -13.05 -8.22
C ILE A 155 -12.84 -11.98 -7.82
N ASP A 156 -12.92 -11.49 -6.58
CA ASP A 156 -11.89 -10.63 -6.00
C ASP A 156 -10.67 -11.47 -5.60
N LEU A 157 -9.50 -11.05 -6.06
CA LEU A 157 -8.21 -11.71 -5.79
C LEU A 157 -7.55 -11.13 -4.53
N LYS A 158 -8.25 -11.23 -3.39
CA LYS A 158 -7.87 -10.57 -2.11
C LYS A 158 -6.44 -10.84 -1.64
N SER A 159 -5.87 -12.01 -1.93
CA SER A 159 -4.46 -12.32 -1.59
C SER A 159 -3.44 -11.41 -2.26
N TYR A 160 -3.84 -10.73 -3.34
CA TYR A 160 -3.02 -9.80 -4.12
C TYR A 160 -3.38 -8.33 -3.88
N ASP A 161 -4.40 -8.04 -3.07
CA ASP A 161 -4.72 -6.67 -2.70
C ASP A 161 -3.51 -5.99 -2.05
N LEU A 162 -3.26 -4.76 -2.45
CA LEU A 162 -2.19 -3.93 -1.92
C LEU A 162 -2.81 -2.71 -1.24
N ILE A 163 -2.51 -2.56 0.05
CA ILE A 163 -2.86 -1.38 0.82
C ILE A 163 -1.54 -0.70 1.22
N VAL A 164 -1.35 0.54 0.80
CA VAL A 164 -0.17 1.34 1.13
C VAL A 164 -0.60 2.59 1.89
N PHE A 165 -0.02 2.76 3.06
CA PHE A 165 -0.04 4.01 3.78
C PHE A 165 1.25 4.74 3.44
N LYS A 166 1.14 5.98 2.99
CA LYS A 166 2.30 6.80 2.66
C LYS A 166 2.35 7.96 3.63
N ASP A 167 3.36 8.00 4.50
CA ASP A 167 3.71 9.21 5.23
C ASP A 167 4.70 10.01 4.37
N PRO A 168 4.34 11.22 3.88
CA PRO A 168 5.25 12.04 3.10
C PRO A 168 6.51 12.44 3.87
N LYS A 169 6.47 12.48 5.21
CA LYS A 169 7.56 13.03 6.06
C LYS A 169 8.61 12.00 6.49
N LEU A 170 8.39 10.71 6.21
CA LEU A 170 9.35 9.64 6.54
C LEU A 170 10.37 9.36 5.41
N GLU A 171 10.40 10.16 4.34
CA GLU A 171 11.25 9.87 3.16
C GLU A 171 12.70 10.32 3.29
N SER A 172 12.97 11.37 4.08
CA SER A 172 14.33 11.80 4.34
C SER A 172 14.58 11.95 5.83
N LEU A 173 15.76 11.50 6.27
CA LEU A 173 16.22 11.70 7.64
C LEU A 173 16.13 13.18 8.06
N ASN A 174 16.29 14.10 7.11
CA ASN A 174 16.17 15.54 7.31
C ASN A 174 14.72 15.98 7.59
N GLU A 175 13.75 15.50 6.84
CA GLU A 175 12.32 15.81 7.06
C GLU A 175 11.80 15.16 8.34
N VAL A 176 12.21 13.93 8.62
CA VAL A 176 11.92 13.27 9.91
C VAL A 176 12.48 14.11 11.05
N CYS A 177 13.73 14.55 10.92
CA CYS A 177 14.38 15.36 11.92
C CYS A 177 13.66 16.70 12.13
N THR A 178 13.30 17.37 11.03
CA THR A 178 12.58 18.65 11.06
C THR A 178 11.17 18.49 11.63
N ALA A 179 10.49 17.38 11.34
CA ALA A 179 9.15 17.09 11.87
C ALA A 179 9.13 16.84 13.38
N MET A 180 10.29 16.52 13.96
CA MET A 180 10.55 16.42 15.41
C MET A 180 11.13 17.72 16.01
N ASP A 181 11.06 18.84 15.29
CA ASP A 181 11.71 20.12 15.67
C ASP A 181 13.24 20.02 15.88
N GLY A 182 13.88 19.11 15.15
CA GLY A 182 15.32 18.94 15.12
C GLY A 182 15.98 19.49 13.87
N VAL A 183 17.31 19.58 13.93
CA VAL A 183 18.20 20.01 12.85
C VAL A 183 19.13 18.85 12.50
N LEU A 184 19.12 18.44 11.24
CA LEU A 184 20.04 17.40 10.76
C LEU A 184 21.46 17.96 10.62
N VAL A 185 22.42 17.38 11.31
CA VAL A 185 23.86 17.68 11.18
C VAL A 185 24.57 16.41 10.73
N GLY A 186 24.96 16.35 9.45
CA GLY A 186 25.45 15.12 8.82
C GLY A 186 24.34 14.07 8.72
N THR A 187 24.53 12.91 9.37
CA THR A 187 23.51 11.84 9.49
C THR A 187 22.88 11.77 10.87
N ILE A 188 23.08 12.80 11.71
CA ILE A 188 22.58 12.84 13.08
C ILE A 188 21.49 13.91 13.16
N CYS A 189 20.30 13.53 13.60
CA CYS A 189 19.25 14.48 13.91
C CYS A 189 19.48 15.08 15.30
N ASN A 190 19.81 16.37 15.37
CA ASN A 190 19.96 17.10 16.63
C ASN A 190 18.65 17.80 16.98
N ILE A 191 17.93 17.29 17.99
CA ILE A 191 16.68 17.93 18.42
C ILE A 191 17.01 18.98 19.48
N THR A 192 17.07 20.24 19.06
CA THR A 192 17.50 21.37 19.91
C THR A 192 16.46 21.81 20.93
N SER A 193 15.17 21.57 20.68
CA SER A 193 14.08 21.99 21.58
C SER A 193 13.82 21.01 22.73
N LEU A 194 14.39 19.81 22.66
CA LEU A 194 14.12 18.77 23.64
C LEU A 194 15.06 18.85 24.87
N ALA A 195 16.27 19.37 24.73
CA ALA A 195 17.25 19.35 25.83
C ALA A 195 17.04 20.44 26.91
N SER A 196 16.22 21.48 26.69
CA SER A 196 16.23 22.65 27.58
C SER A 196 15.24 22.62 28.75
N ALA A 197 14.24 21.73 28.74
CA ALA A 197 13.20 21.68 29.79
C ALA A 197 13.36 20.50 30.76
N CYS A 198 14.11 19.47 30.38
CA CYS A 198 14.27 18.25 31.18
C CYS A 198 15.64 18.22 31.85
N ASP A 199 15.68 17.81 33.11
CA ASP A 199 16.88 17.80 33.93
C ASP A 199 17.96 16.88 33.32
N PRO A 200 19.04 17.45 32.74
CA PRO A 200 20.10 16.66 32.12
C PRO A 200 20.94 15.90 33.15
N ALA A 201 20.95 16.33 34.42
CA ALA A 201 21.71 15.66 35.49
C ALA A 201 21.17 14.26 35.80
N ASN A 202 19.88 14.01 35.51
CA ASN A 202 19.22 12.73 35.73
C ASN A 202 19.08 11.87 34.46
N SER A 203 19.74 12.25 33.36
CA SER A 203 19.59 11.61 32.03
C SER A 203 18.12 11.53 31.58
N SER A 204 17.31 12.52 31.95
CA SER A 204 15.92 12.61 31.51
C SER A 204 15.86 13.39 30.20
N PHE A 205 15.09 12.86 29.26
CA PHE A 205 14.82 13.47 27.97
C PHE A 205 13.32 13.75 27.90
N PRO A 206 12.90 14.76 27.14
CA PRO A 206 11.48 14.93 26.88
C PRO A 206 10.97 13.79 26.00
N LEU A 207 9.84 13.23 26.42
CA LEU A 207 9.18 12.12 25.77
C LEU A 207 7.88 12.57 25.08
N GLY A 208 7.37 13.75 25.42
CA GLY A 208 6.16 14.31 24.85
C GLY A 208 5.71 15.58 25.57
N PHE A 209 4.43 15.92 25.39
CA PHE A 209 3.76 17.03 26.08
C PHE A 209 2.49 16.53 26.77
N ASP A 210 2.14 17.08 27.93
CA ASP A 210 0.87 16.80 28.60
C ASP A 210 -0.31 17.51 27.89
N ASN A 211 -1.54 17.24 28.35
CA ASN A 211 -2.76 17.83 27.79
C ASN A 211 -2.88 19.35 28.01
N THR A 212 -1.97 19.96 28.75
CA THR A 212 -1.85 21.40 28.96
C THR A 212 -0.67 22.02 28.22
N GLY A 213 0.11 21.22 27.48
CA GLY A 213 1.26 21.65 26.69
C GLY A 213 2.59 21.69 27.44
N ASN A 214 2.66 21.17 28.68
CA ASN A 214 3.94 21.09 29.39
C ASN A 214 4.76 19.89 28.91
N VAL A 215 6.09 20.03 28.90
CA VAL A 215 7.01 18.96 28.50
C VAL A 215 7.00 17.84 29.55
N ILE A 216 6.80 16.60 29.10
CA ILE A 216 6.94 15.39 29.92
C ILE A 216 8.38 14.89 29.82
N CYS A 217 9.10 14.87 30.95
CA CYS A 217 10.49 14.45 31.04
C CYS A 217 10.62 13.04 31.62
N GLY A 218 11.38 12.17 30.99
CA GLY A 218 11.64 10.83 31.49
C GLY A 218 12.84 10.16 30.82
N LYS A 219 13.21 8.98 31.30
CA LYS A 219 14.16 8.12 30.58
C LYS A 219 13.36 7.36 29.52
N PRO A 220 13.80 7.28 28.25
CA PRO A 220 13.17 6.37 27.29
C PRO A 220 13.32 4.95 27.85
N ASN A 221 12.25 4.47 28.49
CA ASN A 221 12.20 3.11 28.99
C ASN A 221 11.86 2.23 27.78
N PRO A 222 12.74 1.32 27.33
CA PRO A 222 12.55 0.52 26.12
C PRO A 222 11.47 -0.56 26.27
N GLY A 223 10.47 -0.34 27.13
CA GLY A 223 9.33 -1.22 27.25
C GLY A 223 8.70 -1.42 25.87
N ALA A 224 8.54 -2.68 25.48
CA ALA A 224 7.78 -3.03 24.30
C ALA A 224 6.31 -3.10 24.69
N CYS A 225 5.44 -2.57 23.83
CA CYS A 225 4.04 -2.93 23.88
C CYS A 225 3.88 -4.43 23.62
N SER A 226 2.78 -5.01 24.12
CA SER A 226 2.47 -6.40 23.81
C SER A 226 2.32 -6.58 22.29
N ALA A 227 2.50 -7.80 21.77
CA ALA A 227 2.46 -8.05 20.32
C ALA A 227 1.15 -7.64 19.63
N SER A 228 0.07 -7.41 20.40
CA SER A 228 -1.24 -6.95 19.92
C SER A 228 -1.48 -5.43 20.07
N ASP A 229 -0.53 -4.71 20.67
CA ASP A 229 -0.68 -3.30 21.01
C ASP A 229 0.33 -2.42 20.26
N VAL A 230 -0.06 -1.19 19.98
CA VAL A 230 0.82 -0.13 19.46
C VAL A 230 1.12 0.89 20.56
N ALA A 231 2.32 1.45 20.49
CA ALA A 231 2.69 2.59 21.32
C ALA A 231 1.84 3.80 20.92
N THR A 232 1.05 4.32 21.85
CA THR A 232 0.16 5.48 21.64
C THR A 232 0.66 6.75 22.32
N GLY A 233 1.63 6.65 23.23
CA GLY A 233 2.24 7.80 23.88
C GLY A 233 3.14 7.42 25.04
N PHE A 234 3.37 8.38 25.95
CA PHE A 234 4.07 8.17 27.22
C PHE A 234 3.26 8.76 28.36
N ASP A 235 3.31 8.14 29.55
CA ASP A 235 2.75 8.70 30.77
C ASP A 235 3.64 9.83 31.33
N ALA A 236 3.18 10.50 32.39
CA ALA A 236 3.88 11.62 33.01
C ALA A 236 5.25 11.26 33.63
N GLN A 237 5.56 9.97 33.76
CA GLN A 237 6.83 9.44 34.28
C GLN A 237 7.72 8.87 33.15
N GLY A 238 7.25 8.90 31.90
CA GLY A 238 7.96 8.39 30.74
C GLY A 238 7.77 6.90 30.46
N GLY A 239 6.79 6.26 31.10
CA GLY A 239 6.35 4.91 30.75
C GLY A 239 5.60 4.90 29.41
N ILE A 240 5.87 3.92 28.55
CA ILE A 240 5.18 3.78 27.27
C ILE A 240 3.70 3.45 27.50
N LEU A 241 2.81 4.24 26.90
CA LEU A 241 1.39 3.94 26.85
C LEU A 241 1.13 3.08 25.62
N CYS A 242 0.51 1.94 25.84
CA CYS A 242 0.15 0.98 24.80
C CYS A 242 -1.37 0.92 24.68
N ALA A 243 -1.88 0.89 23.46
CA ALA A 243 -3.28 0.59 23.19
C ALA A 243 -3.37 -0.49 22.10
N PRO A 244 -4.49 -1.23 22.03
CA PRO A 244 -4.68 -2.21 20.96
C PRO A 244 -4.42 -1.56 19.59
N ALA A 245 -3.62 -2.23 18.75
CA ALA A 245 -3.50 -1.84 17.36
C ALA A 245 -4.91 -1.85 16.75
N CYS A 246 -5.45 -0.70 16.35
CA CYS A 246 -6.77 -0.64 15.72
C CYS A 246 -6.84 -1.65 14.57
N LEU A 247 -7.88 -2.51 14.60
CA LEU A 247 -8.25 -3.46 13.54
C LEU A 247 -8.63 -2.75 12.24
#